data_AF-A0AB38TJE9-F1
#
_entry.id   AF-A0AB38TJE9-F1
#
_cell.length_a   1.000
_cell.length_b   1.000
_cell.length_c   1.000
_cell.angle_alpha   90.00
_cell.angle_beta   90.00
_cell.angle_gamma   90.00
#
_symmetry.space_group_name_H-M   'P 1'
#
loop_
_entity.id
_entity.type
_entity.pdbx_description
1 polymer ?
#
loop_
_entity_poly.entity_id
_entity_poly.type
_entity_poly.pdbx_seq_one_letter_code
_entity_poly.pdbx_strand_id
1 'polypeptide(L)' 'MEQAHTVRRPAENAQRVRAAQYLRMSTDHQSYSIDNQKDAIREFADAMNYDTVATYEDAGRSA' A
#
# COMPACT_ATOMS: atom_id res chain seq x y z
N MET A 1 -6.38 -25.02 -8.89
CA MET A 1 -7.41 -24.06 -9.36
C MET A 1 -7.20 -22.79 -8.57
N GLU A 2 -6.81 -21.75 -9.29
CA GLU A 2 -6.35 -20.46 -8.81
C GLU A 2 -7.46 -19.77 -8.01
N GLN A 3 -7.25 -19.57 -6.71
CA GLN A 3 -8.15 -18.73 -5.91
C GLN A 3 -7.88 -17.28 -6.31
N ALA A 4 -8.52 -16.83 -7.39
CA ALA A 4 -8.57 -15.43 -7.73
C ALA A 4 -9.21 -14.68 -6.55
N HIS A 5 -8.36 -14.03 -5.75
CA HIS A 5 -8.77 -13.03 -4.78
C HIS A 5 -9.36 -11.89 -5.61
N THR A 6 -10.64 -12.02 -5.97
CA THR A 6 -11.35 -10.99 -6.72
C THR A 6 -11.46 -9.80 -5.80
N VAL A 7 -10.59 -8.84 -6.03
CA VAL A 7 -10.55 -7.55 -5.36
C VAL A 7 -11.92 -6.90 -5.62
N ARG A 8 -12.83 -7.02 -4.64
CA ARG A 8 -14.17 -6.43 -4.72
C ARG A 8 -14.00 -4.93 -4.63
N ARG A 9 -14.09 -4.23 -5.76
CA ARG A 9 -14.19 -2.78 -5.75
C ARG A 9 -15.44 -2.39 -4.96
N PRO A 10 -15.33 -1.56 -3.92
CA PRO A 10 -16.50 -1.06 -3.22
C PRO A 10 -17.32 -0.16 -4.15
N ALA A 11 -18.62 -0.05 -3.86
CA ALA A 11 -19.50 0.87 -4.57
C ALA A 11 -18.97 2.32 -4.46
N GLU A 12 -19.15 3.12 -5.52
CA GLU A 12 -18.58 4.48 -5.63
C GLU A 12 -18.98 5.43 -4.49
N ASN A 13 -20.09 5.16 -3.80
CA ASN A 13 -20.60 5.96 -2.69
C ASN A 13 -20.37 5.33 -1.31
N ALA A 14 -19.62 4.22 -1.22
CA ALA A 14 -19.26 3.65 0.07
C ALA A 14 -18.35 4.63 0.83
N GLN A 15 -18.53 4.73 2.14
CA GLN A 15 -17.63 5.53 2.97
C GLN A 15 -16.20 4.96 2.87
N ARG A 16 -15.21 5.85 2.69
CA ARG A 16 -13.82 5.43 2.63
C ARG A 16 -13.43 4.70 3.91
N VAL A 17 -12.79 3.55 3.75
CA VAL A 17 -12.31 2.77 4.89
C VAL A 17 -10.94 3.31 5.29
N ARG A 18 -10.76 3.65 6.56
CA ARG A 18 -9.46 4.14 7.05
C ARG A 18 -8.43 3.01 7.06
N ALA A 19 -7.25 3.26 6.52
CA ALA A 19 -6.14 2.31 6.44
C ALA A 19 -4.81 3.00 6.82
N ALA A 20 -3.83 2.21 7.26
CA ALA A 20 -2.46 2.65 7.43
C ALA A 20 -1.57 1.89 6.45
N GLN A 21 -0.56 2.56 5.88
CA GLN A 21 0.45 1.90 5.06
C GLN A 21 1.73 1.66 5.85
N TYR A 22 2.36 0.51 5.61
CA TYR A 22 3.64 0.13 6.19
C TYR A 22 4.62 -0.20 5.07
N LEU A 23 5.78 0.45 5.09
CA LEU A 23 6.82 0.34 4.07
C LEU A 23 8.11 -0.13 4.76
N ARG A 24 8.83 -1.06 4.14
CA ARG A 24 10.11 -1.55 4.67
C ARG A 24 11.09 -1.84 3.55
N MET A 25 12.36 -1.56 3.79
CA MET A 25 13.42 -1.97 2.89
C MET A 25 13.80 -3.43 3.10
N SER A 26 14.01 -4.18 2.01
CA SER A 26 14.27 -5.62 2.10
C SER A 26 15.76 -5.99 2.08
N THR A 27 16.62 -5.19 1.44
CA THR A 27 18.11 -5.33 1.37
C THR A 27 18.72 -4.21 0.50
N ASP A 28 20.05 -3.99 0.57
CA ASP A 28 20.85 -2.90 -0.03
C ASP A 28 20.83 -2.74 -1.57
N HIS A 29 20.22 -3.65 -2.32
CA HIS A 29 20.07 -3.54 -3.77
C HIS A 29 18.60 -3.54 -4.14
N GLN A 30 18.06 -2.38 -4.51
CA GLN A 30 16.63 -2.21 -4.80
C GLN A 30 16.40 -1.65 -6.19
N SER A 31 15.64 -2.39 -7.00
CA SER A 31 15.02 -1.88 -8.22
C SER A 31 13.75 -1.05 -7.94
N TYR A 32 13.27 -1.02 -6.68
CA TYR A 32 12.08 -0.27 -6.27
C TYR A 32 12.38 0.57 -5.02
N SER A 33 12.48 1.88 -5.21
CA SER A 33 12.60 2.84 -4.11
C SER A 33 11.38 2.77 -3.18
N ILE A 34 11.52 3.25 -1.93
CA ILE A 34 10.37 3.48 -1.03
C ILE A 34 9.29 4.31 -1.75
N ASP A 35 9.69 5.25 -2.60
CA ASP A 35 8.78 6.12 -3.34
C ASP A 35 7.92 5.33 -4.34
N ASN A 36 8.50 4.39 -5.09
CA ASN A 36 7.72 3.53 -5.97
C ASN A 36 6.72 2.66 -5.19
N GLN A 37 7.10 2.20 -3.99
CA GLN A 37 6.19 1.43 -3.13
C GLN A 37 5.04 2.31 -2.61
N LYS A 38 5.35 3.55 -2.21
CA LYS A 38 4.33 4.54 -1.80
C LYS A 38 3.32 4.79 -2.91
N ASP A 39 3.79 4.96 -4.13
CA ASP A 39 2.91 5.27 -5.26
C ASP A 39 2.01 4.08 -5.63
N ALA A 40 2.56 2.87 -5.64
CA ALA A 40 1.77 1.65 -5.87
C ALA A 40 0.69 1.44 -4.79
N ILE A 41 1.01 1.70 -3.51
CA ILE A 41 0.05 1.57 -2.41
C ILE A 41 -1.05 2.64 -2.50
N ARG A 42 -0.70 3.88 -2.90
CA ARG A 42 -1.68 4.96 -3.10
C ARG A 42 -2.68 4.60 -4.21
N GLU A 43 -2.20 4.16 -5.36
CA GLU A 43 -3.06 3.77 -6.48
C GLU A 43 -4.01 2.63 -6.06
N PHE A 44 -3.51 1.65 -5.33
CA PHE A 44 -4.34 0.58 -4.78
C PHE A 44 -5.37 1.11 -3.77
N ALA A 45 -4.98 1.99 -2.85
CA ALA A 45 -5.86 2.57 -1.85
C ALA A 45 -7.01 3.35 -2.51
N ASP A 46 -6.72 4.16 -3.52
CA ASP A 46 -7.74 4.90 -4.26
C ASP A 46 -8.67 3.98 -5.05
N ALA A 47 -8.12 2.97 -5.74
CA ALA A 47 -8.93 1.97 -6.46
C ALA A 47 -9.85 1.15 -5.55
N MET A 48 -9.50 1.06 -4.26
CA MET A 48 -10.21 0.30 -3.24
C MET A 48 -10.97 1.15 -2.24
N ASN A 49 -11.07 2.46 -2.47
CA ASN A 49 -11.76 3.40 -1.60
C ASN A 49 -11.27 3.34 -0.13
N TYR A 50 -9.97 3.20 0.04
CA TYR A 50 -9.29 3.39 1.32
C TYR A 50 -8.90 4.87 1.50
N ASP A 51 -8.81 5.28 2.76
CA ASP A 51 -8.23 6.55 3.19
C ASP A 51 -6.98 6.26 4.01
N THR A 52 -5.80 6.56 3.45
CA THR A 52 -4.52 6.32 4.11
C THR A 52 -4.28 7.39 5.17
N VAL A 53 -4.48 7.05 6.44
CA VAL A 53 -4.39 8.00 7.57
C VAL A 53 -3.06 7.99 8.29
N ALA A 54 -2.18 7.03 8.00
CA ALA A 54 -0.85 6.94 8.59
C ALA A 54 0.11 6.21 7.63
N THR A 55 1.38 6.60 7.67
CA THR A 55 2.48 5.98 6.94
C THR A 55 3.58 5.63 7.92
N TYR A 56 3.95 4.36 7.97
CA TYR A 56 5.05 3.85 8.80
C TYR A 56 6.16 3.33 7.89
N GLU A 57 7.40 3.77 8.14
CA GLU A 57 8.55 3.46 7.30
C GLU A 57 9.67 2.86 8.13
N ASP A 58 10.05 1.62 7.81
CA ASP A 58 11.29 1.00 8.27
C ASP A 58 12.37 1.22 7.21
N ALA A 59 12.94 2.43 7.26
CA ALA A 59 14.09 2.82 6.47
C ALA A 59 15.37 2.26 7.12
N GLY A 60 15.48 0.94 7.24
CA GLY A 60 16.71 0.19 7.57
C GLY A 60 17.70 0.94 8.45
N ARG A 61 17.28 1.38 9.63
CA ARG A 61 18.17 2.09 10.55
C ARG A 61 18.93 1.05 11.37
N SER A 62 19.85 0.34 10.71
CA SER A 62 21.00 -0.25 11.40
C SER A 62 22.02 0.87 11.54
N ALA A 63 22.00 1.53 12.70
CA ALA A 63 23.10 2.40 13.13
C ALA A 63 24.35 1.57 13.45
#